data_AF-A0AAV0M589-F1
#
_entry.id   AF-A0AAV0M589-F1
#
_cell.length_a   1.000
_cell.length_b   1.000
_cell.length_c   1.000
_cell.angle_alpha   90.00
_cell.angle_beta   90.00
_cell.angle_gamma   90.00
#
_symmetry.space_group_name_H-M   'P 1'
#
loop_
_entity.id
_entity.type
_entity.pdbx_description
1 polymer ?
#
loop_
_entity_poly.entity_id
_entity_poly.type
_entity_poly.pdbx_seq_one_letter_code
_entity_poly.pdbx_strand_id
1 'polypeptide(L)'
;MQDLELGITLVRPCPTWDNEEARKDTVLTVEKYGTVPRAYVVCDEEKDGAFQWWLIENNPPEEHFVIPGSDHMVMFSQPLLLCQYLLELGSKYL
;
A
#
# COMPACT_ATOMS: atom_id res chain seq x y z
N MET A 1 -19.15 26.85 13.70
CA MET A 1 -19.44 25.87 14.77
C MET A 1 -20.20 24.65 14.24
N GLN A 2 -21.13 24.82 13.29
CA GLN A 2 -21.92 23.72 12.70
C GLN A 2 -21.07 22.65 11.96
N ASP A 3 -20.05 23.06 11.20
CA ASP A 3 -19.21 22.09 10.46
C ASP A 3 -18.34 21.21 11.38
N LEU A 4 -17.93 21.74 12.53
CA LEU A 4 -17.11 21.00 13.50
C LEU A 4 -17.94 19.94 14.23
N GLU A 5 -19.15 20.30 14.67
CA GLU A 5 -20.09 19.37 15.30
C GLU A 5 -20.52 18.25 14.33
N LEU A 6 -20.78 18.61 13.07
CA LEU A 6 -21.13 17.63 12.04
C LEU A 6 -19.97 16.68 11.75
N GLY A 7 -18.73 17.20 11.66
CA GLY A 7 -17.54 16.39 11.47
C GLY A 7 -17.34 15.36 12.58
N ILE A 8 -17.51 15.76 13.85
CA ILE A 8 -17.40 14.86 15.01
C ILE A 8 -18.50 13.79 15.00
N THR A 9 -19.73 14.18 14.65
CA THR A 9 -20.88 13.24 14.60
C THR A 9 -20.73 12.20 13.49
N LEU A 10 -20.04 12.55 12.39
CA LEU A 10 -19.80 11.65 11.26
C LEU A 10 -18.58 10.75 11.42
N VAL A 11 -17.78 10.94 12.48
CA VAL A 11 -16.65 10.04 12.79
C VAL A 11 -17.21 8.65 13.10
N ARG A 12 -17.02 7.71 12.17
CA ARG A 12 -17.34 6.31 12.42
C ARG A 12 -16.26 5.71 13.32
N PRO A 13 -16.65 4.89 14.31
CA PRO A 13 -15.68 4.09 15.04
C PRO A 13 -14.91 3.22 14.05
N CYS A 14 -13.59 3.43 13.97
CA CYS A 14 -12.71 2.51 13.27
C CYS A 14 -12.36 1.40 14.26
N PRO A 15 -12.83 0.16 14.08
CA PRO A 15 -12.46 -0.91 14.98
C PRO A 15 -10.95 -1.12 14.89
N THR A 16 -10.24 -0.80 15.97
CA THR A 16 -8.84 -1.20 16.13
C THR A 16 -8.86 -2.71 16.38
N TRP A 17 -8.43 -3.52 15.42
CA TRP A 17 -8.23 -4.96 15.59
C TRP A 17 -7.00 -5.25 16.47
N ASP A 18 -6.95 -4.64 17.66
CA ASP A 18 -5.88 -4.80 18.63
C ASP A 18 -6.30 -5.76 19.74
N ASN A 19 -6.85 -6.92 19.32
CA ASN A 19 -7.04 -8.06 20.21
C ASN A 19 -6.05 -9.16 19.81
N GLU A 20 -5.50 -9.85 20.80
CA GLU A 20 -4.52 -10.93 20.65
C GLU A 20 -4.97 -12.02 19.66
N GLU A 21 -6.26 -12.30 19.59
CA GLU A 21 -6.84 -13.26 18.64
C GLU A 21 -6.71 -12.78 17.19
N ALA A 22 -7.04 -11.51 16.93
CA ALA A 22 -6.88 -10.92 15.60
C ALA A 22 -5.39 -10.86 15.18
N ARG A 23 -4.48 -10.62 16.13
CA ARG A 23 -3.02 -10.63 15.89
C ARG A 23 -2.49 -12.01 15.54
N LYS A 24 -3.00 -13.07 16.19
CA LYS A 24 -2.65 -14.46 15.86
C LYS A 24 -3.10 -14.84 14.45
N ASP A 25 -4.29 -14.41 14.06
CA ASP A 25 -4.83 -14.69 12.72
C ASP A 25 -4.18 -13.86 11.61
N THR A 26 -3.53 -12.75 11.94
CA THR A 26 -2.79 -11.89 10.98
C THR A 26 -1.30 -12.16 10.90
N VAL A 27 -0.77 -13.17 11.60
CA VAL A 27 0.64 -13.55 11.48
C VAL A 27 0.95 -14.00 10.05
N LEU A 28 1.81 -13.24 9.38
CA LEU A 28 2.30 -13.59 8.06
C LEU A 28 3.27 -14.77 8.17
N THR A 29 3.02 -15.82 7.39
CA THR A 29 3.85 -17.02 7.33
C THR A 29 4.40 -17.21 5.92
N VAL A 30 5.61 -17.76 5.81
CA VAL A 30 6.25 -18.01 4.50
C VAL A 30 5.40 -18.96 3.65
N GLU A 31 4.77 -19.96 4.28
CA GLU A 31 3.93 -20.96 3.60
C GLU A 31 2.65 -20.37 2.98
N LYS A 32 2.17 -19.24 3.49
CA LYS A 32 0.96 -18.55 2.97
C LYS A 32 1.32 -17.26 2.25
N TYR A 33 1.78 -16.26 2.99
CA TYR A 33 2.07 -14.94 2.44
C TYR A 33 3.29 -14.95 1.53
N GLY A 34 4.31 -15.77 1.84
CA GLY A 34 5.54 -15.86 1.06
C GLY A 34 5.41 -16.63 -0.26
N THR A 35 4.28 -17.30 -0.51
CA THR A 35 4.06 -18.03 -1.78
C THR A 35 3.42 -17.16 -2.87
N VAL A 36 2.85 -16.01 -2.49
CA VAL A 36 2.22 -15.09 -3.44
C VAL A 36 3.29 -14.18 -4.03
N PRO A 37 3.38 -14.05 -5.36
CA PRO A 37 4.29 -13.10 -6.00
C PRO A 37 3.91 -11.66 -5.62
N ARG A 38 4.91 -10.82 -5.36
CA ARG A 38 4.70 -9.46 -4.86
C ARG A 38 5.44 -8.45 -5.69
N ALA A 39 4.73 -7.40 -6.06
CA ALA A 39 5.29 -6.20 -6.67
C ALA A 39 5.02 -4.98 -5.78
N TYR A 40 5.99 -4.08 -5.68
CA TYR A 40 5.85 -2.82 -4.94
C TYR A 40 5.94 -1.62 -5.89
N VAL A 41 5.05 -0.65 -5.76
CA VAL A 41 5.07 0.58 -6.57
C VAL A 41 5.55 1.72 -5.68
N VAL A 42 6.73 2.24 -5.98
CA VAL A 42 7.38 3.34 -5.26
C VAL A 42 6.91 4.67 -5.85
N CYS A 43 6.41 5.54 -4.97
CA CYS A 43 5.98 6.88 -5.34
C CYS A 43 7.13 7.88 -5.11
N ASP A 44 7.56 8.58 -6.15
CA ASP A 44 8.77 9.41 -6.13
C ASP A 44 8.64 10.72 -5.33
N GLU A 45 7.47 11.38 -5.38
CA GLU A 45 7.25 12.66 -4.67
C GLU A 45 6.70 12.48 -3.24
N GLU A 46 6.65 11.24 -2.75
CA GLU A 46 6.16 10.97 -1.41
C GLU A 46 7.17 11.45 -0.36
N LYS A 47 6.69 12.20 0.63
CA LYS A 47 7.53 12.79 1.70
C LYS A 47 8.32 11.74 2.48
N ASP A 48 7.84 10.49 2.48
CA ASP A 48 8.42 9.37 3.19
C ASP A 48 9.11 8.36 2.25
N GLY A 49 9.78 8.83 1.20
CA GLY A 49 10.55 7.97 0.28
C GLY A 49 11.54 7.03 1.00
N ALA A 50 12.19 7.49 2.08
CA ALA A 50 13.06 6.65 2.89
C ALA A 50 12.33 5.47 3.56
N PHE A 51 11.06 5.66 3.93
CA PHE A 51 10.24 4.60 4.51
C PHE A 51 9.87 3.54 3.47
N GLN A 52 9.58 3.95 2.23
CA GLN A 52 9.31 3.01 1.13
C GLN A 52 10.53 2.12 0.85
N TRP A 53 11.73 2.70 0.78
CA TRP A 53 12.96 1.91 0.62
C TRP A 53 13.22 0.99 1.80
N TRP A 54 13.02 1.47 3.03
CA TRP A 54 13.13 0.63 4.22
C TRP A 54 12.17 -0.56 4.19
N LEU A 55 10.93 -0.39 3.71
CA LEU A 55 9.97 -1.50 3.54
C LEU A 55 10.48 -2.53 2.53
N ILE A 56 11.01 -2.07 1.39
CA ILE A 56 11.57 -2.95 0.36
C ILE A 56 12.78 -3.72 0.89
N GLU A 57 13.66 -3.09 1.67
CA GLU A 57 14.83 -3.74 2.26
C GLU A 57 14.46 -4.80 3.31
N ASN A 58 13.48 -4.50 4.18
CA ASN A 58 13.08 -5.41 5.25
C ASN A 58 12.19 -6.54 4.76
N ASN A 59 11.48 -6.34 3.64
CA ASN A 59 10.55 -7.31 3.10
C ASN A 59 10.58 -7.30 1.56
N PRO A 60 11.64 -7.85 0.95
CA PRO A 60 11.89 -7.71 -0.47
C PRO A 60 10.75 -8.29 -1.32
N PRO A 61 10.12 -7.48 -2.19
CA PRO A 61 9.22 -7.98 -3.21
C PRO A 61 10.02 -8.64 -4.34
N GLU A 62 9.34 -9.39 -5.21
CA GLU A 62 9.96 -9.95 -6.41
C GLU A 62 10.31 -8.85 -7.41
N GLU A 63 9.47 -7.82 -7.46
CA GLU A 63 9.66 -6.64 -8.31
C GLU A 63 9.29 -5.35 -7.58
N HIS A 64 9.94 -4.27 -7.98
CA HIS A 64 9.51 -2.94 -7.60
C HIS A 64 9.63 -1.99 -8.79
N PHE A 65 8.71 -1.05 -8.90
CA PHE A 65 8.67 -0.04 -9.95
C PHE A 65 8.68 1.33 -9.30
N VAL A 66 9.39 2.28 -9.89
CA VAL A 66 9.37 3.69 -9.45
C VAL A 66 8.54 4.48 -10.44
N ILE A 67 7.54 5.20 -9.94
CA ILE A 67 6.73 6.11 -10.75
C ILE A 67 7.22 7.54 -10.49
N PRO A 68 8.01 8.13 -11.41
CA PRO A 68 8.55 9.47 -11.24
C PRO A 68 7.42 10.52 -11.26
N GLY A 69 7.52 11.53 -10.41
CA GLY A 69 6.51 12.60 -10.34
C GLY A 69 5.13 12.15 -9.86
N SER A 70 5.04 11.00 -9.17
CA SER A 70 3.79 10.58 -8.53
C SER A 70 3.74 11.02 -7.08
N ASP A 71 2.58 11.56 -6.69
CA ASP A 71 2.22 11.78 -5.30
C ASP A 71 1.78 10.46 -4.62
N HIS A 72 1.39 10.53 -3.34
CA HIS A 72 0.88 9.39 -2.59
C HIS A 72 -0.35 8.74 -3.27
N MET A 73 -1.11 9.52 -4.03
CA MET A 73 -2.28 9.07 -4.78
C MET A 73 -1.92 8.83 -6.24
N VAL A 74 -1.03 7.86 -6.49
CA VAL A 74 -0.50 7.56 -7.83
C VAL A 74 -1.58 7.29 -8.89
N MET A 75 -2.76 6.82 -8.48
CA MET A 75 -3.93 6.67 -9.36
C MET A 75 -4.51 7.99 -9.89
N PHE A 76 -4.21 9.12 -9.25
CA PHE A 76 -4.65 10.46 -9.66
C PHE A 76 -3.52 11.24 -10.33
N SER A 77 -2.30 11.18 -9.80
CA SER A 77 -1.15 11.89 -10.38
C SER A 77 -0.66 11.25 -11.68
N GLN A 78 -0.49 9.93 -11.70
CA GLN A 78 0.10 9.19 -12.84
C GLN A 78 -0.74 7.94 -13.23
N PRO A 79 -2.04 8.08 -13.53
CA PRO A 79 -2.94 6.95 -13.79
C PRO A 79 -2.50 6.07 -14.97
N LEU A 80 -1.98 6.67 -16.04
CA LEU A 80 -1.59 5.95 -17.25
C LEU A 80 -0.33 5.10 -17.01
N LEU A 81 0.66 5.67 -16.33
CA LEU A 81 1.90 4.98 -16.02
C LEU A 81 1.66 3.84 -15.02
N LEU A 82 0.81 4.07 -14.01
CA LEU A 82 0.34 3.01 -13.11
C LEU A 82 -0.36 1.89 -13.87
N CYS A 83 -1.28 2.23 -14.79
CA CYS A 83 -2.00 1.25 -15.59
C CYS A 83 -1.06 0.39 -16.44
N GLN A 84 -0.05 1.01 -17.06
CA GLN A 84 0.97 0.28 -17.82
C GLN A 84 1.69 -0.77 -16.95
N TYR A 85 2.20 -0.37 -15.78
CA TYR A 85 2.87 -1.31 -14.88
C TYR A 85 1.94 -2.43 -14.39
N LEU A 86 0.67 -2.12 -14.10
CA LEU A 86 -0.31 -3.14 -13.73
C LEU A 86 -0.60 -4.12 -14.86
N LEU A 87 -0.64 -3.67 -16.12
CA LEU A 87 -0.79 -4.53 -17.29
C LEU A 87 0.45 -5.39 -17.53
N GLU A 88 1.65 -4.86 -17.32
CA GLU A 88 2.91 -5.61 -17.39
C GLU A 88 2.96 -6.70 -16.33
N LEU A 89 2.60 -6.37 -15.09
CA LEU A 89 2.47 -7.34 -13.99
C LEU A 89 1.42 -8.41 -14.28
N GLY A 90 0.25 -7.99 -14.79
CA GLY A 90 -0.79 -8.90 -15.22
C GLY A 90 -0.27 -9.87 -16.28
N SER A 91 0.46 -9.38 -17.27
CA SER A 91 1.03 -10.22 -18.34
C SER A 91 2.15 -11.17 -17.86
N LYS A 92 2.78 -10.88 -16.72
CA LYS A 92 3.89 -11.66 -16.17
C LYS A 92 3.43 -12.77 -15.22
N TYR A 93 2.41 -12.49 -14.41
CA TYR A 93 1.97 -13.37 -13.33
C TYR A 93 0.60 -14.03 -13.57
N LEU A 94 -0.18 -13.59 -14.56
CA LEU A 94 -1.39 -14.28 -15.05
C LEU A 94 -1.11 -15.01 -16.36
#